data_AF-A0A7X9FCA4-F1
#
_entry.id   AF-A0A7X9FCA4-F1
#
_cell.length_a   1.000
_cell.length_b   1.000
_cell.length_c   1.000
_cell.angle_alpha   90.00
_cell.angle_beta   90.00
_cell.angle_gamma   90.00
#
_symmetry.space_group_name_H-M   'P 1'
#
loop_
_entity.id
_entity.type
_entity.pdbx_description
1 polymer ?
#
loop_
_entity_poly.entity_id
_entity_poly.type
_entity_poly.pdbx_seq_one_letter_code
_entity_poly.pdbx_strand_id
1 'polypeptide(L)' 'MIKEFREFAVKGNVVDMAVGIIIGAAFGTIVQSLVNDVIMPPIGLLLGNVDFSSLFVVLRDGATAGPYATPAIAKAA' A
#
# COMPACT_ATOMS: atom_id res chain seq x y z
N MET A 1 32.74 11.09 15.87
CA MET A 1 31.64 10.30 15.27
C MET A 1 30.74 11.12 14.35
N ILE A 2 30.23 12.29 14.77
CA ILE A 2 29.34 13.13 13.93
C ILE A 2 30.04 13.69 12.67
N LYS A 3 31.33 14.03 12.75
CA LYS A 3 32.11 14.48 11.59
C LYS A 3 32.36 13.34 10.60
N GLU A 4 32.77 12.17 11.09
CA GLU A 4 33.01 10.99 10.25
C GLU A 4 31.70 10.46 9.64
N PHE A 5 30.57 10.55 10.35
CA PHE A 5 29.26 10.22 9.80
C PHE A 5 28.82 11.22 8.72
N ARG A 6 29.10 12.52 8.90
CA ARG A 6 28.84 13.52 7.86
C ARG A 6 29.68 13.26 6.61
N GLU A 7 30.97 12.96 6.76
CA GLU A 7 31.82 12.60 5.62
C GLU A 7 31.39 11.29 4.94
N PHE A 8 30.91 10.32 5.72
CA PHE A 8 30.34 9.08 5.17
C PHE A 8 29.01 9.32 4.43
N ALA A 9 28.12 10.11 5.01
CA ALA A 9 26.80 10.40 4.45
C ALA A 9 26.86 11.30 3.22
N VAL A 10 27.88 12.15 3.06
CA VAL A 10 28.08 13.01 1.90
C VAL A 10 28.78 12.29 0.75
N LYS A 11 29.20 11.02 0.92
CA LYS A 11 29.68 10.19 -0.19
C LYS A 11 28.56 10.06 -1.23
N GLY A 12 28.79 10.58 -2.43
CA GLY A 12 27.79 10.65 -3.51
C GLY A 12 27.07 9.32 -3.75
N ASN A 13 27.80 8.20 -3.78
CA ASN A 13 27.22 6.87 -3.97
C ASN A 13 26.16 6.47 -2.91
N VAL A 14 26.29 6.94 -1.66
CA VAL A 14 25.34 6.64 -0.58
C VAL A 14 24.13 7.56 -0.65
N VAL A 15 24.35 8.84 -0.97
CA VAL A 15 23.27 9.83 -1.14
C VAL A 15 22.37 9.44 -2.32
N ASP A 16 22.95 9.13 -3.47
CA ASP A 16 22.20 8.81 -4.68
C ASP A 16 21.40 7.50 -4.52
N MET A 17 21.97 6.52 -3.83
CA MET A 17 21.27 5.28 -3.46
C MET A 17 20.10 5.57 -2.50
N ALA A 18 20.29 6.40 -1.49
CA ALA A 18 19.23 6.76 -0.54
C ALA A 18 18.08 7.52 -1.22
N VAL A 19 18.41 8.46 -2.11
CA VAL A 19 17.43 9.20 -2.90
C VAL A 19 16.64 8.26 -3.81
N GLY A 20 17.32 7.32 -4.47
CA GLY A 20 16.66 6.31 -5.32
C GLY A 20 15.65 5.44 -4.58
N ILE A 21 15.99 5.00 -3.36
CA ILE A 21 15.08 4.19 -2.52
C ILE A 21 13.88 5.01 -2.05
N ILE A 22 14.09 6.26 -1.61
CA ILE A 22 13.02 7.13 -1.13
C ILE A 22 12.03 7.43 -2.27
N ILE A 23 12.54 7.77 -3.45
CA ILE A 23 11.71 8.02 -4.63
C ILE A 23 10.99 6.74 -5.04
N GLY A 24 11.68 5.60 -5.09
CA GLY A 24 11.06 4.31 -5.44
C GLY A 24 9.92 3.92 -4.50
N ALA A 25 10.11 4.10 -3.19
CA ALA A 25 9.08 3.82 -2.19
C ALA A 25 7.87 4.76 -2.30
N ALA A 26 8.11 6.07 -2.43
CA ALA A 26 7.03 7.06 -2.53
C ALA A 26 6.26 6.96 -3.86
N PHE A 27 6.97 6.74 -4.98
CA PHE A 27 6.37 6.64 -6.30
C PHE A 27 5.50 5.38 -6.44
N GLY A 28 5.86 4.29 -5.75
CA GLY A 28 5.02 3.10 -5.67
C GLY A 28 3.64 3.41 -5.08
N THR A 29 3.55 4.24 -4.03
CA THR A 29 2.27 4.64 -3.43
C THR A 29 1.43 5.49 -4.38
N ILE A 30 2.07 6.38 -5.15
CA ILE A 30 1.40 7.20 -6.17
C ILE A 30 0.82 6.32 -7.28
N VAL A 31 1.59 5.35 -7.78
CA VAL A 31 1.13 4.39 -8.78
C VAL A 31 -0.01 3.53 -8.22
N GLN A 32 0.08 3.10 -6.95
CA GLN A 32 -0.98 2.33 -6.30
C GLN A 32 -2.29 3.10 -6.20
N SER A 33 -2.26 4.37 -5.81
CA SER A 33 -3.45 5.23 -5.78
C SER A 33 -4.01 5.45 -7.19
N LEU A 34 -3.16 5.71 -8.19
CA LEU A 34 -3.61 5.84 -9.58
C LEU A 34 -4.32 4.56 -10.06
N VAL A 35 -3.77 3.40 -9.76
CA VAL A 35 -4.37 2.12 -10.14
C VAL A 35 -5.71 1.92 -9.42
N ASN A 36 -5.74 2.11 -8.10
CA ASN A 36 -6.93 1.85 -7.29
C ASN A 36 -8.07 2.86 -7.55
N ASP A 37 -7.72 4.13 -7.72
CA ASP A 37 -8.71 5.22 -7.73
C ASP A 37 -9.13 5.60 -9.16
N VAL A 38 -8.32 5.30 -10.18
CA VAL A 38 -8.58 5.71 -11.57
C VAL A 38 -8.71 4.52 -12.52
N ILE A 39 -7.88 3.49 -12.39
CA ILE A 39 -7.88 2.35 -13.32
C ILE A 39 -8.86 1.25 -12.90
N MET A 40 -8.94 0.93 -11.60
CA MET A 40 -9.84 -0.11 -11.11
C MET A 40 -11.34 0.20 -11.26
N PRO A 41 -11.85 1.44 -11.13
CA PRO A 41 -13.29 1.68 -11.28
C PRO A 41 -13.83 1.37 -12.68
N PRO A 42 -13.19 1.77 -13.80
CA PRO A 42 -13.59 1.35 -15.14
C PRO A 42 -13.46 -0.17 -15.38
N ILE A 43 -12.43 -0.80 -14.84
CA ILE A 43 -12.23 -2.27 -14.95
C ILE A 43 -13.31 -3.02 -14.14
N GLY A 44 -13.63 -2.56 -12.93
CA GLY A 44 -14.70 -3.12 -12.09
C GLY A 44 -16.09 -2.93 -12.70
N LEU A 45 -16.31 -1.85 -13.44
CA LEU A 45 -17.52 -1.63 -14.23
C LEU A 45 -17.60 -2.61 -15.42
N LEU A 46 -16.50 -2.84 -16.13
CA LEU A 46 -16.44 -3.76 -17.28
C LEU A 46 -16.53 -5.24 -16.90
N LEU A 47 -16.00 -5.63 -15.74
CA LEU A 47 -16.05 -6.99 -15.21
C LEU A 47 -17.34 -7.31 -14.41
N GLY A 48 -18.28 -6.35 -14.31
CA GLY A 48 -19.66 -6.62 -13.89
C GLY A 48 -20.03 -6.27 -12.44
N ASN A 49 -19.76 -5.04 -11.98
CA ASN A 49 -20.16 -4.54 -10.65
C ASN A 49 -19.57 -5.34 -9.46
N VAL A 50 -18.37 -5.88 -9.65
CA VAL A 50 -17.64 -6.52 -8.56
C VAL A 50 -16.75 -5.46 -7.92
N ASP A 51 -17.20 -4.93 -6.78
CA ASP A 51 -16.40 -4.04 -5.96
C ASP A 51 -15.29 -4.84 -5.25
N PHE A 52 -14.11 -4.92 -5.89
CA PHE A 52 -12.92 -5.57 -5.32
C PHE A 52 -12.41 -4.87 -4.05
N SER A 53 -12.90 -3.67 -3.71
CA SER A 53 -12.58 -3.02 -2.43
C SER A 53 -13.32 -3.65 -1.25
N SER A 54 -14.48 -4.26 -1.49
CA SER A 54 -15.33 -4.87 -0.45
C SER A 54 -15.42 -6.39 -0.56
N LEU A 55 -14.71 -7.00 -1.51
CA LEU A 55 -14.71 -8.44 -1.72
C LEU A 55 -13.71 -9.13 -0.79
N PHE A 56 -14.20 -9.63 0.34
CA PHE A 56 -13.43 -10.45 1.25
C PHE A 56 -14.22 -11.71 1.60
N VAL A 57 -13.48 -12.82 1.77
CA VAL A 57 -14.04 -14.11 2.18
C VAL A 57 -13.55 -14.38 3.60
N VAL A 58 -14.48 -14.56 4.54
CA VAL A 58 -14.16 -14.91 5.92
C VAL A 58 -13.77 -16.39 5.96
N LEU A 59 -12.48 -16.66 6.12
CA LEU A 59 -11.96 -18.03 6.22
C LEU A 59 -12.11 -18.62 7.64
N ARG A 60 -12.26 -17.76 8.66
CA ARG A 60 -12.50 -18.11 10.06
C ARG A 60 -13.16 -16.94 10.79
N ASP A 61 -14.20 -17.21 11.57
CA ASP A 61 -14.83 -16.17 12.40
C ASP A 61 -13.88 -15.67 13.50
N GLY A 62 -13.89 -14.35 13.71
CA GLY A 62 -13.23 -13.69 14.83
C GLY A 62 -13.99 -13.87 16.15
N ALA A 63 -13.56 -13.18 17.20
CA ALA A 63 -14.12 -13.34 18.55
C ALA A 63 -15.61 -12.98 18.69
N THR A 64 -16.18 -12.30 17.69
CA THR A 64 -17.62 -11.99 17.61
C THR A 64 -18.17 -12.50 16.27
N ALA A 65 -19.07 -13.48 16.33
CA ALA A 65 -19.71 -14.03 15.15
C ALA A 65 -20.83 -13.11 14.68
N GLY A 66 -20.69 -12.55 13.47
CA GLY A 66 -21.70 -11.71 12.84
C GLY A 66 -21.21 -11.13 11.52
N PRO A 67 -22.12 -10.74 10.60
CA PRO A 67 -21.76 -10.32 9.26
C PRO A 67 -20.86 -9.08 9.31
N TYR A 68 -19.61 -9.24 8.87
CA TYR A 68 -18.67 -8.13 8.78
C TYR A 68 -19.11 -7.25 7.61
N ALA A 69 -19.43 -5.99 7.89
CA ALA A 69 -19.85 -5.05 6.85
C ALA A 69 -18.66 -4.52 6.02
N THR A 70 -17.43 -4.65 6.53
CA THR A 70 -16.22 -4.17 5.87
C THR A 70 -15.00 -5.05 6.17
N PRO A 71 -13.98 -5.09 5.27
CA PRO A 71 -12.73 -5.81 5.50
C PRO A 71 -11.98 -5.35 6.76
N ALA A 72 -12.16 -4.09 7.16
CA ALA A 72 -11.53 -3.52 8.36
C ALA A 72 -12.09 -4.13 9.65
N ILE A 73 -13.40 -4.40 9.69
CA ILE A 73 -14.05 -5.03 10.85
C ILE A 73 -13.70 -6.52 10.91
N ALA A 74 -13.62 -7.21 9.75
CA ALA A 74 -13.23 -8.62 9.68
C ALA A 74 -11.77 -8.89 10.10
N LYS A 75 -10.85 -7.93 9.87
CA LYS A 75 -9.44 -8.07 10.25
C LYS A 75 -9.18 -7.72 11.73
N ALA A 76 -10.05 -6.91 12.32
CA ALA A 76 -9.92 -6.45 13.71
C ALA A 76 -10.64 -7.35 14.73
N ALA A 77 -11.51 -8.25 14.26
CA ALA A 77 -12.20 -9.27 15.07
C ALA A 77 -11.38 -10.56 15.20
#